data_AF-A0A382RWP6-F1
#
_entry.id   AF-A0A382RWP6-F1
#
_cell.length_a   1.000
_cell.length_b   1.000
_cell.length_c   1.000
_cell.angle_alpha   90.00
_cell.angle_beta   90.00
_cell.angle_gamma   90.00
#
_symmetry.space_group_name_H-M   'P 1'
#
loop_
_entity.id
_entity.type
_entity.pdbx_description
1 polymer ?
#
loop_
_entity_poly.entity_id
_entity_poly.type
_entity_poly.pdbx_seq_one_letter_code
_entity_poly.pdbx_strand_id
1 'polypeptide(L)'
;VTEGPLPHRALARFLAPQFINGGLARAPNSTQTLAAFALAWGLVDFLQAPMSQIRQVTLVLGTASRESALRALGFVVITGCLLVSILGLVSWTQGWAILIEDLHGASPSLARVVRTALVAMIPVPLVEGLLRYLSGLLMRVHRTDVISSATMTGIAVSIFTV
;
A
#
# COMPACT_ATOMS: atom_id res chain seq x y z
N VAL A 1 11.89 17.93 26.82
CA VAL A 1 11.86 18.52 25.47
C VAL A 1 12.87 17.79 24.61
N THR A 2 12.46 16.68 23.98
CA THR A 2 13.26 15.96 23.00
C THR A 2 12.30 15.63 21.86
N GLU A 3 12.19 16.55 20.92
CA GLU A 3 11.44 16.42 19.66
C GLU A 3 12.04 15.24 18.88
N GLY A 4 11.51 14.04 19.14
CA GLY A 4 11.92 12.84 18.41
C GLY A 4 11.56 12.95 16.92
N PRO A 5 12.11 12.08 16.06
CA PRO A 5 11.92 12.06 14.60
C PRO A 5 10.51 11.61 14.15
N LEU A 6 9.48 11.92 14.94
CA LEU A 6 8.09 11.51 14.75
C LEU A 6 7.23 12.43 13.85
N PRO A 7 7.42 13.78 13.80
CA PRO A 7 6.45 14.64 13.11
C PRO A 7 6.49 14.51 11.59
N HIS A 8 7.66 14.32 10.99
CA HIS A 8 7.80 14.26 9.53
C HIS A 8 7.24 12.96 8.91
N ARG A 9 7.33 11.82 9.63
CA ARG A 9 6.79 10.52 9.16
C ARG A 9 5.27 10.50 9.21
N ALA A 10 4.72 11.09 10.27
CA ALA A 10 3.29 11.32 10.40
C ALA A 10 2.80 12.23 9.27
N LEU A 11 3.46 13.37 9.06
CA LEU A 11 3.13 14.33 8.00
C LEU A 11 3.13 13.67 6.61
N ALA A 12 4.17 12.92 6.28
CA ALA A 12 4.25 12.22 5.00
C ALA A 12 3.06 11.27 4.75
N ARG A 13 2.64 10.54 5.79
CA ARG A 13 1.50 9.60 5.72
C ARG A 13 0.16 10.31 5.57
N PHE A 14 0.02 11.52 6.13
CA PHE A 14 -1.18 12.34 5.99
C PHE A 14 -1.23 13.09 4.65
N LEU A 15 -0.09 13.51 4.12
CA LEU A 15 -0.02 14.29 2.89
C LEU A 15 -0.08 13.42 1.63
N ALA A 16 0.50 12.22 1.63
CA ALA A 16 0.53 11.37 0.44
C ALA A 16 -0.87 11.12 -0.18
N PRO A 17 -1.92 10.77 0.59
CA PRO A 17 -3.26 10.62 0.03
C PRO A 17 -3.83 11.92 -0.57
N GLN A 18 -3.51 13.09 0.03
CA GLN A 18 -3.97 14.39 -0.46
C GLN A 18 -3.35 14.74 -1.81
N PHE A 19 -2.05 14.48 -1.98
CA PHE A 19 -1.37 14.70 -3.26
C PHE A 19 -1.87 13.74 -4.34
N ILE A 20 -2.06 12.46 -4.00
CA ILE A 20 -2.63 11.48 -4.94
C ILE A 20 -4.04 11.92 -5.37
N ASN A 21 -4.92 12.24 -4.41
CA ASN A 21 -6.27 12.72 -4.71
C ASN A 21 -6.26 14.03 -5.51
N GLY A 22 -5.36 14.96 -5.20
CA GLY A 22 -5.20 16.21 -5.93
C GLY A 22 -4.71 16.02 -7.36
N GLY A 23 -3.84 15.03 -7.61
CA GLY A 23 -3.43 14.63 -8.95
C GLY A 23 -4.57 13.97 -9.73
N LEU A 24 -5.27 13.02 -9.11
CA LEU A 24 -6.43 12.33 -9.71
C LEU A 24 -7.60 13.29 -9.99
N ALA A 25 -7.76 14.35 -9.19
CA ALA A 25 -8.78 15.37 -9.40
C ALA A 25 -8.58 16.19 -10.69
N ARG A 26 -7.37 16.21 -11.25
CA ARG A 26 -7.07 16.86 -12.54
C ARG A 26 -7.20 15.92 -13.74
N ALA A 27 -7.45 14.63 -13.50
CA ALA A 27 -7.66 13.68 -14.59
C ALA A 27 -9.00 13.93 -15.31
N PRO A 28 -9.10 13.57 -16.60
CA PRO A 28 -10.39 13.51 -17.29
C PRO A 28 -11.37 12.62 -16.50
N ASN A 29 -12.62 13.06 -16.36
CA ASN A 29 -13.65 12.39 -15.56
C ASN A 29 -13.25 12.16 -14.09
N SER A 30 -12.73 13.21 -13.44
CA SER A 30 -12.20 13.20 -12.06
C SER A 30 -13.08 12.49 -11.04
N THR A 31 -14.40 12.70 -11.05
CA THR A 31 -15.35 12.01 -10.15
C THR A 31 -15.28 10.50 -10.29
N GLN A 32 -15.25 9.99 -11.53
CA GLN A 32 -15.21 8.55 -11.80
C GLN A 32 -13.84 7.96 -11.42
N THR A 33 -12.77 8.69 -11.71
CA THR A 33 -11.39 8.29 -11.37
C THR A 33 -11.17 8.24 -9.85
N LEU A 34 -11.66 9.23 -9.11
CA LEU A 34 -11.56 9.27 -7.65
C LEU A 34 -12.39 8.16 -6.99
N ALA A 35 -13.62 7.93 -7.47
CA ALA A 35 -14.45 6.83 -6.98
C ALA A 35 -13.80 5.47 -7.25
N ALA A 36 -13.25 5.28 -8.45
CA ALA A 36 -12.54 4.07 -8.83
C ALA A 36 -11.30 3.83 -7.96
N PHE A 37 -10.51 4.87 -7.73
CA PHE A 37 -9.34 4.79 -6.86
C PHE A 37 -9.72 4.42 -5.42
N ALA A 38 -10.75 5.07 -4.85
CA ALA A 38 -11.19 4.79 -3.49
C ALA A 38 -11.67 3.33 -3.31
N LEU A 39 -12.46 2.83 -4.26
CA LEU A 39 -12.92 1.43 -4.26
C LEU A 39 -11.76 0.44 -4.39
N ALA A 40 -10.86 0.67 -5.36
CA ALA A 40 -9.70 -0.19 -5.56
C ALA A 40 -8.79 -0.21 -4.33
N TRP A 41 -8.48 0.96 -3.77
CA TRP A 41 -7.65 1.08 -2.58
C TRP A 41 -8.28 0.42 -1.36
N GLY A 42 -9.60 0.58 -1.15
CA GLY A 42 -10.31 -0.07 -0.06
C GLY A 42 -10.24 -1.60 -0.12
N LEU A 43 -10.35 -2.18 -1.32
CA LEU A 43 -10.21 -3.63 -1.51
C LEU A 43 -8.78 -4.11 -1.22
N VAL A 44 -7.78 -3.38 -1.69
CA VAL A 44 -6.38 -3.66 -1.43
C VAL A 44 -6.08 -3.59 0.06
N ASP A 45 -6.52 -2.53 0.75
CA ASP A 45 -6.28 -2.36 2.20
C ASP A 45 -6.97 -3.45 3.03
N PHE A 46 -8.20 -3.82 2.65
CA PHE A 46 -8.91 -4.96 3.27
C PHE A 46 -8.12 -6.27 3.15
N LEU A 47 -7.61 -6.58 1.95
CA LEU A 47 -6.79 -7.76 1.71
C LEU A 47 -5.44 -7.71 2.44
N GLN A 48 -4.90 -6.52 2.67
CA GLN A 48 -3.67 -6.31 3.42
C GLN A 48 -3.85 -6.31 4.94
N ALA A 49 -5.07 -6.36 5.47
CA ALA A 49 -5.33 -6.40 6.91
C ALA A 49 -4.51 -7.47 7.69
N PRO A 50 -4.30 -8.70 7.17
CA PRO A 50 -3.45 -9.70 7.83
C PRO A 50 -1.97 -9.28 7.95
N MET A 51 -1.50 -8.40 7.06
CA MET A 51 -0.12 -7.88 7.05
C MET A 51 0.04 -6.59 7.88
N SER A 52 -1.00 -6.12 8.56
CA SER A 52 -0.97 -4.91 9.42
C SER A 52 0.12 -4.98 10.49
N GLN A 53 0.27 -6.15 11.11
CA GLN A 53 1.12 -6.36 12.29
C GLN A 53 2.57 -6.72 11.95
N ILE A 54 2.93 -6.89 10.68
CA ILE A 54 4.25 -7.41 10.30
C ILE A 54 5.42 -6.56 10.81
N ARG A 55 5.22 -5.25 10.86
CA ARG A 55 6.21 -4.30 11.40
C ARG A 55 6.54 -4.61 12.87
N GLN A 56 5.53 -4.91 13.68
CA GLN A 56 5.72 -5.27 15.09
C GLN A 56 6.37 -6.64 15.24
N VAL A 57 5.94 -7.62 14.44
CA VAL A 57 6.56 -8.96 14.41
C VAL A 57 8.05 -8.87 14.06
N THR A 58 8.39 -8.06 13.06
CA THR A 58 9.78 -7.89 12.62
C THR A 58 10.63 -7.11 13.62
N LEU A 59 10.04 -6.12 14.29
CA LEU A 59 10.71 -5.39 15.38
C LEU A 59 11.15 -6.33 16.52
N VAL A 60 10.31 -7.31 16.86
CA VAL A 60 10.58 -8.28 17.94
C VAL A 60 11.46 -9.45 17.46
N LEU A 61 11.06 -10.12 16.37
CA LEU A 61 11.67 -11.38 15.92
C LEU A 61 12.81 -11.20 14.91
N GLY A 62 12.80 -10.14 14.12
CA GLY A 62 13.73 -9.92 13.02
C GLY A 62 15.19 -9.75 13.44
N THR A 63 15.46 -9.75 14.74
CA THR A 63 16.77 -9.52 15.31
C THR A 63 17.12 -10.46 16.47
N ALA A 64 16.25 -11.44 16.77
CA ALA A 64 16.55 -12.54 17.69
C ALA A 64 17.60 -13.48 17.08
N SER A 65 17.53 -13.71 15.77
CA SER A 65 18.54 -14.44 15.01
C SER A 65 18.42 -14.10 13.51
N ARG A 66 19.48 -14.35 12.74
CA ARG A 66 19.43 -14.25 11.27
C ARG A 66 18.37 -15.17 10.67
N GLU A 67 18.16 -16.33 11.27
CA GLU A 67 17.15 -17.29 10.85
C GLU A 67 15.73 -16.75 11.06
N SER A 68 15.45 -16.17 12.23
CA SER A 68 14.15 -15.53 12.54
C SER A 68 13.84 -14.37 11.59
N ALA A 69 14.85 -13.58 11.21
CA ALA A 69 14.72 -12.52 10.21
C ALA A 69 14.33 -13.05 8.83
N LEU A 70 15.01 -14.11 8.37
CA LEU A 70 14.72 -14.76 7.10
C LEU A 70 13.34 -15.42 7.09
N ARG A 71 12.90 -16.00 8.21
CA ARG A 71 11.53 -16.55 8.35
C ARG A 71 10.47 -15.45 8.27
N ALA A 72 10.68 -14.31 8.93
CA ALA A 72 9.78 -13.16 8.85
C ALA A 72 9.73 -12.59 7.42
N LEU A 73 10.88 -12.49 6.75
CA LEU A 73 10.93 -12.09 5.34
C LEU A 73 10.22 -13.10 4.43
N GLY A 74 10.42 -14.40 4.65
CA GLY A 74 9.73 -15.46 3.91
C GLY A 74 8.21 -15.37 4.06
N PHE A 75 7.71 -15.15 5.28
CA PHE A 75 6.29 -14.88 5.52
C PHE A 75 5.80 -13.67 4.72
N VAL A 76 6.53 -12.56 4.74
CA VAL A 76 6.19 -11.35 3.96
C VAL A 76 6.11 -11.62 2.47
N VAL A 77 7.10 -12.32 1.92
CA VAL A 77 7.15 -12.62 0.49
C VAL A 77 6.03 -13.59 0.11
N ILE A 78 5.82 -14.66 0.89
CA ILE A 78 4.76 -15.65 0.62
C ILE A 78 3.39 -15.00 0.70
N THR A 79 3.09 -14.28 1.79
CA THR A 79 1.80 -13.58 1.94
C THR A 79 1.62 -12.49 0.89
N GLY A 80 2.68 -11.71 0.61
CA GLY A 80 2.66 -10.70 -0.44
C GLY A 80 2.36 -11.29 -1.82
N CYS A 81 3.05 -12.36 -2.20
CA CYS A 81 2.79 -13.08 -3.46
C CYS A 81 1.40 -13.71 -3.50
N LEU A 82 0.90 -14.23 -2.37
CA LEU A 82 -0.46 -14.75 -2.28
C LEU A 82 -1.49 -13.63 -2.54
N LEU A 83 -1.32 -12.46 -1.91
CA LEU A 83 -2.20 -11.32 -2.13
C LEU A 83 -2.12 -10.78 -3.56
N VAL A 84 -0.92 -10.67 -4.12
CA VAL A 84 -0.69 -10.33 -5.54
C VAL A 84 -1.45 -11.30 -6.46
N SER A 85 -1.37 -12.60 -6.16
CA SER A 85 -2.05 -13.64 -6.93
C SER A 85 -3.57 -13.54 -6.81
N ILE A 86 -4.10 -13.29 -5.61
CA ILE A 86 -5.53 -13.06 -5.39
C ILE A 86 -5.98 -11.82 -6.16
N LEU A 87 -5.26 -10.71 -6.06
CA LEU A 87 -5.60 -9.47 -6.78
C LEU A 87 -5.56 -9.67 -8.29
N GLY A 88 -4.56 -10.39 -8.78
CA GLY A 88 -4.42 -10.75 -10.20
C GLY A 88 -5.58 -11.61 -10.68
N LEU A 89 -5.94 -12.66 -9.92
CA LEU A 89 -7.07 -13.53 -10.23
C LEU A 89 -8.39 -12.76 -10.25
N VAL A 90 -8.65 -11.93 -9.23
CA VAL A 90 -9.86 -11.09 -9.16
C VAL A 90 -9.91 -10.10 -10.32
N SER A 91 -8.77 -9.55 -10.75
CA SER A 91 -8.71 -8.62 -11.88
C SER A 91 -8.87 -9.30 -13.25
N TRP A 92 -8.51 -10.58 -13.37
CA TRP A 92 -8.54 -11.32 -14.63
C TRP A 92 -9.82 -12.14 -14.84
N THR A 93 -10.44 -12.62 -13.75
CA THR A 93 -11.66 -13.44 -13.83
C THR A 93 -12.93 -12.59 -13.86
N GLN A 94 -14.05 -13.19 -14.31
CA GLN A 94 -15.39 -12.59 -14.21
C GLN A 94 -15.85 -12.34 -12.77
N GLY A 95 -15.09 -12.73 -11.74
CA GLY A 95 -15.34 -12.34 -10.36
C GLY A 95 -15.38 -10.83 -10.16
N TRP A 96 -14.74 -10.06 -11.04
CA TRP A 96 -14.86 -8.61 -11.13
C TRP A 96 -16.30 -8.11 -11.35
N ALA A 97 -17.07 -8.78 -12.22
CA ALA A 97 -18.45 -8.40 -12.51
C ALA A 97 -19.32 -8.56 -11.25
N ILE A 98 -19.18 -9.68 -10.55
CA ILE A 98 -19.94 -9.97 -9.32
C ILE A 98 -19.56 -8.99 -8.18
N LEU A 99 -18.27 -8.64 -8.03
CA LEU A 99 -17.82 -7.77 -6.94
C LEU A 99 -18.26 -6.29 -7.09
N ILE A 100 -18.68 -5.86 -8.28
CA ILE A 100 -18.87 -4.45 -8.64
C ILE A 100 -20.26 -4.17 -9.16
N GLU A 101 -20.80 -5.05 -10.00
CA GLU A 101 -22.18 -4.96 -10.49
C GLU A 101 -23.15 -5.37 -9.37
N ASP A 102 -22.90 -6.49 -8.66
CA ASP A 102 -23.83 -6.97 -7.61
C ASP A 102 -23.58 -6.36 -6.23
N LEU A 103 -22.33 -6.10 -5.84
CA LEU A 103 -22.01 -5.61 -4.49
C LEU A 103 -22.04 -4.07 -4.36
N HIS A 104 -21.71 -3.34 -5.43
CA HIS A 104 -21.57 -1.89 -5.41
C HIS A 104 -22.57 -1.15 -6.31
N GLY A 105 -23.37 -1.87 -7.12
CA GLY A 105 -24.33 -1.26 -8.06
C GLY A 105 -23.70 -0.28 -9.05
N ALA A 106 -22.41 -0.45 -9.34
CA ALA A 106 -21.63 0.50 -10.11
C ALA A 106 -21.96 0.40 -11.61
N SER A 107 -21.96 1.53 -12.30
CA SER A 107 -22.16 1.54 -13.76
C SER A 107 -21.02 0.77 -14.48
N PRO A 108 -21.29 0.12 -15.62
CA PRO A 108 -20.28 -0.63 -16.38
C PRO A 108 -19.06 0.22 -16.79
N SER A 109 -19.25 1.54 -16.94
CA SER A 109 -18.16 2.47 -17.19
C SER A 109 -17.25 2.64 -15.97
N LEU A 110 -17.80 2.74 -14.75
CA LEU A 110 -17.03 2.83 -13.51
C LEU A 110 -16.29 1.51 -13.24
N ALA A 111 -16.93 0.38 -13.49
CA ALA A 111 -16.32 -0.94 -13.33
C ALA A 111 -15.03 -1.10 -14.15
N ARG A 112 -15.00 -0.60 -15.40
CA ARG A 112 -13.75 -0.66 -16.19
C ARG A 112 -12.62 0.18 -15.58
N VAL A 113 -12.94 1.37 -15.05
CA VAL A 113 -11.93 2.26 -14.45
C VAL A 113 -11.38 1.66 -13.15
N VAL A 114 -12.24 1.08 -12.30
CA VAL A 114 -11.79 0.45 -11.05
C VAL A 114 -10.93 -0.79 -11.34
N ARG A 115 -11.27 -1.58 -12.37
CA ARG A 115 -10.42 -2.71 -12.81
C ARG A 115 -9.02 -2.25 -13.21
N THR A 116 -8.92 -1.16 -13.98
CA THR A 116 -7.62 -0.57 -14.35
C THR A 116 -6.84 -0.12 -13.11
N ALA A 117 -7.51 0.50 -12.13
CA ALA A 117 -6.88 0.90 -10.88
C ALA A 117 -6.39 -0.31 -10.06
N LEU A 118 -7.17 -1.39 -9.97
CA LEU A 118 -6.76 -2.62 -9.30
C LEU A 118 -5.55 -3.29 -9.95
N VAL A 119 -5.54 -3.37 -11.29
CA VAL A 119 -4.40 -3.90 -12.04
C VAL A 119 -3.13 -3.09 -11.73
N ALA A 120 -3.23 -1.76 -11.68
CA ALA A 120 -2.12 -0.89 -11.30
C ALA A 120 -1.67 -1.11 -9.84
N MET A 121 -2.57 -1.56 -8.96
CA MET A 121 -2.30 -1.81 -7.54
C MET A 121 -1.86 -3.25 -7.22
N ILE A 122 -1.83 -4.17 -8.20
CA ILE A 122 -1.35 -5.55 -8.02
C ILE A 122 -0.01 -5.63 -7.24
N PRO A 123 1.04 -4.82 -7.54
CA PRO A 123 2.30 -4.95 -6.82
C PRO A 123 2.28 -4.36 -5.40
N VAL A 124 1.25 -3.58 -5.04
CA VAL A 124 1.20 -2.81 -3.78
C VAL A 124 1.33 -3.69 -2.54
N PRO A 125 0.61 -4.83 -2.38
CA PRO A 125 0.69 -5.65 -1.18
C PRO A 125 2.11 -6.16 -0.87
N LEU A 126 2.84 -6.56 -1.91
CA LEU A 126 4.21 -7.06 -1.77
C LEU A 126 5.18 -5.92 -1.39
N VAL A 127 5.08 -4.79 -2.09
CA VAL A 127 5.93 -3.62 -1.82
C VAL A 127 5.69 -3.08 -0.40
N GLU A 128 4.43 -2.93 0.00
CA GLU A 128 4.11 -2.49 1.35
C GLU A 128 4.59 -3.48 2.42
N GLY A 129 4.42 -4.78 2.19
CA GLY A 129 4.91 -5.82 3.09
C GLY A 129 6.41 -5.70 3.33
N LEU A 130 7.18 -5.55 2.26
CA LEU A 130 8.64 -5.37 2.32
C LEU A 130 9.02 -4.07 3.02
N LEU A 131 8.35 -2.95 2.72
CA LEU A 131 8.60 -1.67 3.38
C LEU A 131 8.29 -1.73 4.88
N ARG A 132 7.23 -2.44 5.29
CA ARG A 132 6.87 -2.64 6.70
C ARG A 132 7.89 -3.53 7.42
N TYR A 133 8.40 -4.56 6.75
CA TYR A 133 9.50 -5.40 7.25
C TYR A 133 10.77 -4.58 7.48
N LEU A 134 11.24 -3.87 6.46
CA LEU A 134 12.43 -3.00 6.56
C LEU A 134 12.26 -1.93 7.65
N SER A 135 11.07 -1.33 7.73
CA SER A 135 10.74 -0.37 8.78
C SER A 135 10.83 -0.98 10.18
N GLY A 136 10.38 -2.22 10.36
CA GLY A 136 10.48 -2.95 11.62
C GLY A 136 11.92 -3.21 12.04
N LEU A 137 12.80 -3.59 11.10
CA LEU A 137 14.23 -3.77 11.36
C LEU A 137 14.92 -2.46 11.77
N LEU A 138 14.64 -1.38 11.05
CA LEU A 138 15.27 -0.07 11.25
C LEU A 138 14.82 0.63 12.55
N MET A 139 13.59 0.40 13.00
CA MET A 139 13.09 0.94 14.28
C MET A 139 13.90 0.47 15.50
N ARG A 140 14.53 -0.71 15.43
CA ARG A 140 15.36 -1.23 16.54
C ARG A 140 16.75 -0.59 16.61
N VAL A 141 17.28 -0.11 15.49
CA VAL A 141 18.62 0.50 15.42
C VAL A 141 18.61 1.96 15.91
N HIS A 142 17.45 2.49 16.34
CA HIS A 142 17.20 3.92 16.61
C HIS A 142 17.60 4.85 15.44
N ARG A 143 17.86 4.29 14.24
CA ARG A 143 18.17 4.99 12.99
C ARG A 143 16.89 5.15 12.17
N THR A 144 15.97 5.97 12.67
CA THR A 144 14.73 6.32 11.95
C THR A 144 14.98 7.22 10.73
N ASP A 145 16.17 7.78 10.62
CA ASP A 145 16.57 8.83 9.68
C ASP A 145 16.53 8.33 8.23
N VAL A 146 16.88 7.06 8.00
CA VAL A 146 16.93 6.44 6.66
C VAL A 146 15.54 6.15 6.09
N ILE A 147 14.55 5.86 6.95
CA ILE A 147 13.17 5.65 6.48
C ILE A 147 12.51 7.00 6.16
N SER A 148 12.90 8.05 6.88
CA SER A 148 12.44 9.42 6.64
C SER A 148 12.87 9.93 5.26
N SER A 149 14.15 9.76 4.93
CA SER A 149 14.69 10.17 3.62
C SER A 149 14.01 9.44 2.46
N ALA A 150 13.76 8.13 2.57
CA ALA A 150 13.08 7.38 1.52
C ALA A 150 11.63 7.84 1.28
N THR A 151 10.92 8.22 2.34
CA THR A 151 9.53 8.70 2.24
C THR A 151 9.49 10.13 1.68
N MET A 152 10.42 11.00 2.08
CA MET A 152 10.55 12.35 1.53
C MET A 152 10.88 12.32 0.03
N THR A 153 11.77 11.42 -0.41
CA THR A 153 12.08 11.26 -1.84
C THR A 153 10.85 10.80 -2.61
N GLY A 154 10.04 9.89 -2.07
CA GLY A 154 8.79 9.47 -2.70
C GLY A 154 7.81 10.63 -2.92
N ILE A 155 7.65 11.50 -1.91
CA ILE A 155 6.78 12.69 -2.01
C ILE A 155 7.34 13.68 -3.03
N ALA A 156 8.66 13.95 -3.01
CA ALA A 156 9.29 14.86 -3.96
C ALA A 156 9.10 14.41 -5.41
N VAL A 157 9.22 13.10 -5.67
CA VAL A 157 8.96 12.52 -7.00
C VAL A 157 7.48 12.66 -7.37
N SER A 158 6.54 12.40 -6.45
CA SER A 158 5.11 12.60 -6.71
C SER A 158 4.75 14.05 -7.02
N ILE A 159 5.38 15.03 -6.34
CA ILE A 159 5.20 16.45 -6.66
C ILE A 159 5.73 16.77 -8.06
N PHE A 160 6.88 16.24 -8.45
CA PHE A 160 7.48 16.49 -9.76
C PHE A 160 6.75 15.81 -10.92
N THR A 161 5.99 14.75 -10.64
CA THR A 161 5.30 13.95 -11.68
C THR A 161 3.90 14.51 -12.00
N VAL A 162 3.38 15.43 -11.19
CA VAL A 162 2.02 16.02 -11.24
C VAL A 162 2.05 17.46 -11.75
#